data_AF-A0A4T0UKK9-F1
#
_entry.id   AF-A0A4T0UKK9-F1
#
_cell.length_a   1.000
_cell.length_b   1.000
_cell.length_c   1.000
_cell.angle_alpha   90.00
_cell.angle_beta   90.00
_cell.angle_gamma   90.00
#
_symmetry.space_group_name_H-M   'P 1'
#
loop_
_entity.id
_entity.type
_entity.pdbx_description
1 polymer ?
#
loop_
_entity_poly.entity_id
_entity_poly.type
_entity_poly.pdbx_seq_one_letter_code
_entity_poly.pdbx_strand_id
1 'polypeptide(L)'
;MLTGFKNFLLRGSLVDLAVAVIIGTAFGTVVTAFTALLLAQIPTSNDIFVGAKEGTFGYFFNALVAFLLLAAVVYFFVVLPYTKAKEKWFPSAPPGTPEDTMLLREIRDLLVAQAAAEKAEPEGEHKA
;
A
#
# COMPACT_ATOMS: atom_id res chain seq x y z
N MET A 1 30.46 -15.41 -6.30
CA MET A 1 29.65 -14.61 -5.34
C MET A 1 28.80 -13.54 -6.03
N LEU A 2 29.34 -12.74 -6.96
CA LEU A 2 28.54 -11.77 -7.74
C LEU A 2 27.35 -12.39 -8.50
N THR A 3 27.50 -13.59 -9.07
CA THR A 3 26.40 -14.29 -9.77
C THR A 3 25.25 -14.68 -8.83
N GLY A 4 25.56 -15.09 -7.60
CA GLY A 4 24.56 -15.41 -6.58
C GLY A 4 23.81 -14.18 -6.07
N PHE A 5 24.52 -13.06 -5.93
CA PHE A 5 23.92 -11.76 -5.59
C PHE A 5 23.02 -11.22 -6.71
N LYS A 6 23.45 -11.30 -7.97
CA LYS A 6 22.61 -10.97 -9.13
C LYS A 6 21.35 -11.83 -9.17
N ASN A 7 21.45 -13.15 -8.95
CA ASN A 7 20.28 -14.05 -8.90
C ASN A 7 19.35 -13.79 -7.70
N PHE A 8 19.86 -13.18 -6.63
CA PHE A 8 19.06 -12.72 -5.49
C PHE A 8 18.29 -11.43 -5.82
N LEU A 9 18.94 -10.44 -6.44
CA LEU A 9 18.28 -9.22 -6.91
C LEU A 9 17.25 -9.49 -8.02
N LEU A 10 17.58 -10.39 -8.96
CA LEU A 10 16.70 -10.80 -10.06
C LEU A 10 15.47 -11.59 -9.59
N ARG A 11 15.38 -11.93 -8.29
CA ARG A 11 14.18 -12.54 -7.69
C ARG A 11 13.01 -11.55 -7.55
N GLY A 12 13.18 -10.29 -8.00
CA GLY A 12 12.15 -9.26 -8.16
C GLY A 12 11.74 -8.60 -6.85
N SER A 13 11.33 -9.39 -5.87
CA SER A 13 10.81 -8.93 -4.57
C SER A 13 11.74 -7.99 -3.80
N LEU A 14 13.06 -8.12 -3.97
CA LEU A 14 14.06 -7.33 -3.24
C LEU A 14 14.35 -5.98 -3.87
N VAL A 15 14.28 -5.89 -5.20
CA VAL A 15 14.53 -4.65 -5.92
C VAL A 15 13.37 -3.69 -5.68
N ASP A 16 12.12 -4.19 -5.77
CA ASP A 16 10.94 -3.37 -5.50
C ASP A 16 10.90 -2.87 -4.05
N LEU A 17 11.26 -3.73 -3.09
CA LEU A 17 11.36 -3.35 -1.69
C LEU A 17 12.46 -2.31 -1.46
N ALA A 18 13.64 -2.49 -2.06
CA ALA A 18 14.74 -1.54 -1.94
C ALA A 18 14.37 -0.17 -2.52
N VAL A 19 13.74 -0.15 -3.69
CA VAL A 19 13.27 1.08 -4.34
C VAL A 19 12.20 1.76 -3.48
N ALA A 20 11.23 1.02 -2.94
CA ALA A 20 10.20 1.57 -2.06
C ALA A 20 10.80 2.24 -0.81
N VAL A 21 11.78 1.62 -0.17
CA VAL A 21 12.45 2.18 1.02
C VAL A 21 13.26 3.43 0.67
N ILE A 22 14.00 3.43 -0.43
CA ILE A 22 14.82 4.58 -0.85
C ILE A 22 13.91 5.78 -1.20
N ILE A 23 12.85 5.56 -1.98
CA ILE A 23 11.90 6.61 -2.34
C ILE A 23 11.17 7.12 -1.09
N GLY A 24 10.71 6.22 -0.22
CA GLY A 24 10.01 6.59 1.01
C GLY A 24 10.85 7.46 1.95
N THR A 25 12.12 7.10 2.15
CA THR A 25 13.03 7.86 3.02
C THR A 25 13.40 9.21 2.42
N ALA A 26 13.77 9.26 1.13
CA ALA A 26 14.09 10.51 0.44
C ALA A 26 12.89 11.48 0.41
N PHE A 27 11.70 10.95 0.12
CA PHE A 27 10.47 11.75 0.14
C PHE A 27 10.17 12.28 1.55
N GLY A 28 10.31 11.44 2.58
CA GLY A 28 10.13 11.85 3.98
C GLY A 28 11.02 13.05 4.36
N THR A 29 12.25 13.09 3.88
CA THR A 29 13.16 14.24 4.07
C THR A 29 12.61 15.52 3.43
N VAL A 30 12.08 15.45 2.20
CA VAL A 30 11.52 16.60 1.49
C VAL A 30 10.31 17.17 2.24
N VAL A 31 9.38 16.31 2.67
CA VAL A 31 8.20 16.75 3.43
C VAL A 31 8.62 17.36 4.78
N THR A 32 9.56 16.74 5.48
CA THR A 32 10.07 17.26 6.76
C THR A 32 10.73 18.63 6.60
N ALA A 33 11.51 18.84 5.54
CA ALA A 33 12.09 20.15 5.26
C ALA A 33 11.01 21.19 4.97
N PHE A 34 9.99 20.82 4.18
CA PHE A 34 8.88 21.71 3.86
C PHE A 34 8.04 22.09 5.09
N THR A 35 7.76 21.14 5.99
CA THR A 35 7.03 21.44 7.23
C THR A 35 7.85 22.29 8.19
N ALA A 36 9.16 22.03 8.30
CA ALA A 36 10.05 22.86 9.10
C ALA A 36 10.07 24.32 8.59
N LEU A 37 10.04 24.53 7.27
CA LEU A 37 9.91 25.88 6.70
C LEU A 37 8.59 26.56 7.11
N LEU A 38 7.48 25.83 7.12
CA LEU A 38 6.18 26.38 7.56
C LEU A 38 6.17 26.71 9.06
N LEU A 39 6.75 25.84 9.88
CA LEU A 39 6.85 26.05 11.33
C LEU A 39 7.78 27.21 11.68
N ALA A 40 8.85 27.43 10.91
CA ALA A 40 9.77 28.54 11.11
C ALA A 40 9.11 29.91 10.87
N GLN A 41 7.98 29.98 10.15
CA GLN A 41 7.20 31.20 9.98
C GLN A 41 6.24 31.46 11.15
N ILE A 42 6.04 30.49 12.04
CA ILE A 42 5.22 30.67 13.24
C ILE A 42 6.08 31.40 14.28
N PRO A 43 5.68 32.59 14.75
CA PRO A 43 6.42 33.29 15.79
C PRO A 43 6.40 32.45 17.08
N THR A 44 7.54 31.88 17.43
CA THR A 44 7.72 31.18 18.70
C THR A 44 7.96 32.22 19.80
N SER A 45 6.91 32.58 20.54
CA SER A 45 7.04 33.38 21.76
C SER A 45 7.51 32.49 22.92
N ASN A 46 8.11 33.07 23.98
CA ASN A 46 8.50 32.35 25.19
C ASN A 46 7.30 32.05 26.14
N ASP A 47 6.07 32.02 25.60
CA ASP A 47 4.86 31.77 26.39
C ASP A 47 4.73 30.31 26.81
N ILE A 48 4.04 30.05 27.91
CA ILE A 48 3.85 28.69 28.43
C ILE A 48 3.05 27.80 27.44
N PHE A 49 2.26 28.42 26.55
CA PHE A 49 1.42 27.75 25.54
C PHE A 49 2.01 27.73 24.12
N VAL A 50 2.97 28.60 23.78
CA VAL A 50 3.59 28.71 22.44
C VAL A 50 5.14 28.67 22.50
N GLY A 51 5.68 28.42 23.69
CA GLY A 51 7.08 28.38 24.05
C GLY A 51 7.90 27.35 23.30
N ALA A 52 8.97 27.78 22.64
CA ALA A 52 9.98 26.91 22.02
C ALA A 52 10.99 26.32 23.02
N LYS A 53 10.85 26.59 24.33
CA LYS A 53 11.76 26.04 25.35
C LYS A 53 11.49 24.56 25.58
N GLU A 54 12.51 23.74 25.32
CA GLU A 54 12.52 22.31 25.61
C GLU A 54 12.07 22.03 27.06
N GLY A 55 11.10 21.13 27.23
CA GLY A 55 10.50 20.78 28.51
C GLY A 55 9.25 21.58 28.91
N THR A 56 8.78 22.51 28.07
CA THR A 56 7.54 23.27 28.30
C THR A 56 6.36 22.67 27.52
N PHE A 57 5.12 22.84 28.01
CA PHE A 57 3.91 22.39 27.31
C PHE A 57 3.78 22.99 25.89
N GLY A 58 4.21 24.25 25.70
CA GLY A 58 4.29 24.88 24.38
C GLY A 58 5.17 24.14 23.37
N TYR A 59 6.25 23.48 23.80
CA TYR A 59 7.10 22.69 22.90
C TYR A 59 6.38 21.43 22.40
N PHE A 60 5.63 20.75 23.27
CA PHE A 60 4.80 19.62 22.88
C PHE A 60 3.69 20.04 21.91
N PHE A 61 3.01 21.17 22.17
CA PHE A 61 1.97 21.67 21.29
C PHE A 61 2.53 22.07 19.91
N ASN A 62 3.72 22.68 19.88
CA ASN A 62 4.44 22.96 18.63
C ASN A 62 4.74 21.66 17.86
N ALA A 63 5.27 20.64 18.52
CA ALA A 63 5.52 19.34 17.91
C ALA A 63 4.22 18.66 17.41
N LEU A 64 3.10 18.83 18.11
CA LEU A 64 1.80 18.32 17.66
C LEU A 64 1.32 19.04 16.39
N VAL A 65 1.43 20.37 16.34
CA VAL A 65 1.12 21.16 15.14
C VAL A 65 2.04 20.77 13.98
N ALA A 66 3.34 20.59 14.24
CA ALA A 66 4.31 20.10 13.27
C ALA A 66 3.92 18.75 12.67
N PHE A 67 3.51 17.80 13.52
CA PHE A 67 3.05 16.48 13.10
C PHE A 67 1.77 16.57 12.25
N LEU A 68 0.80 17.40 12.63
CA LEU A 68 -0.43 17.60 11.87
C LEU A 68 -0.16 18.24 10.50
N LEU A 69 0.75 19.21 10.43
CA LEU A 69 1.19 19.81 9.17
C LEU A 69 1.89 18.78 8.28
N LEU A 70 2.78 17.95 8.84
CA LEU A 70 3.42 16.85 8.12
C LEU A 70 2.40 15.87 7.55
N ALA A 71 1.47 15.41 8.38
CA ALA A 71 0.40 14.51 7.95
C ALA A 71 -0.46 15.14 6.83
N ALA A 72 -0.80 16.42 6.95
CA ALA A 72 -1.56 17.15 5.95
C ALA A 72 -0.83 17.23 4.60
N VAL A 73 0.47 17.55 4.60
CA VAL A 73 1.28 17.62 3.38
C VAL A 73 1.40 16.24 2.72
N VAL A 74 1.71 15.18 3.48
CA VAL A 74 1.78 13.81 2.94
C VAL A 74 0.44 13.38 2.36
N TYR A 75 -0.67 13.66 3.04
CA TYR A 75 -1.99 13.29 2.56
C TYR A 75 -2.37 14.03 1.27
N PHE A 76 -2.22 15.35 1.22
CA PHE A 76 -2.61 16.14 0.05
C PHE A 76 -1.72 15.94 -1.16
N PHE A 77 -0.40 15.82 -0.97
CA PHE A 77 0.56 15.76 -2.09
C PHE A 77 0.93 14.34 -2.52
N VAL A 78 0.72 13.33 -1.67
CA VAL A 78 0.99 11.93 -2.03
C VAL A 78 -0.28 11.13 -2.07
N VAL A 79 -0.98 11.00 -0.94
CA VAL A 79 -2.07 10.04 -0.82
C VAL A 79 -3.20 10.40 -1.77
N LEU A 80 -3.65 11.66 -1.80
CA LEU A 80 -4.76 12.11 -2.63
C LEU A 80 -4.50 11.99 -4.16
N PRO A 81 -3.37 12.47 -4.71
CA PRO A 81 -3.10 12.27 -6.13
C PRO A 81 -2.82 10.80 -6.45
N TYR A 82 -2.19 10.05 -5.54
CA TYR A 82 -1.95 8.62 -5.72
C TYR A 82 -3.27 7.83 -5.76
N THR A 83 -4.22 8.08 -4.86
CA THR A 83 -5.52 7.41 -4.87
C THR A 83 -6.32 7.76 -6.12
N LYS A 84 -6.38 9.06 -6.48
CA LYS A 84 -7.05 9.51 -7.71
C LYS A 84 -6.41 8.94 -8.98
N ALA A 85 -5.08 8.90 -9.05
CA ALA A 85 -4.36 8.33 -10.18
C ALA A 85 -4.55 6.80 -10.24
N LYS A 86 -4.50 6.12 -9.09
CA LYS A 86 -4.74 4.68 -9.01
C LYS A 86 -6.14 4.35 -9.52
N GLU A 87 -7.17 5.06 -9.11
CA GLU A 87 -8.54 4.85 -9.60
C GLU A 87 -8.67 5.08 -11.11
N LYS A 88 -7.94 6.05 -11.66
CA LYS A 88 -8.00 6.42 -13.08
C LYS A 88 -7.19 5.48 -14.00
N TRP A 89 -6.06 4.96 -13.52
CA TRP A 89 -5.11 4.19 -14.34
C TRP A 89 -5.06 2.71 -14.00
N PHE A 90 -5.50 2.33 -12.79
CA PHE A 90 -5.56 0.97 -12.27
C PHE A 90 -6.83 0.80 -11.41
N PRO A 91 -8.04 0.90 -12.01
CA PRO A 91 -9.26 0.58 -11.28
C PRO A 91 -9.06 -0.80 -10.67
N SER A 92 -9.04 -0.86 -9.34
CA SER A 92 -8.81 -2.13 -8.63
C SER A 92 -9.92 -3.06 -9.09
N ALA A 93 -9.60 -4.03 -9.96
CA ALA A 93 -10.48 -5.16 -10.15
C ALA A 93 -10.69 -5.74 -8.74
N PRO A 94 -11.94 -5.88 -8.27
CA PRO A 94 -12.22 -6.50 -6.98
C PRO A 94 -11.39 -7.79 -6.85
N PRO A 95 -10.89 -8.15 -5.66
CA PRO A 95 -10.12 -9.37 -5.48
C PRO A 95 -10.92 -10.55 -6.06
N GLY A 96 -10.46 -11.06 -7.21
CA GLY A 96 -11.27 -11.87 -8.13
C GLY A 96 -11.61 -11.11 -9.41
N THR A 97 -10.62 -10.95 -10.29
CA THR A 97 -10.83 -10.55 -11.68
C THR A 97 -11.93 -11.43 -12.33
N PRO A 98 -12.76 -10.87 -13.23
CA PRO A 98 -13.80 -11.62 -13.93
C PRO A 98 -13.27 -12.88 -14.61
N GLU A 99 -12.03 -12.90 -15.10
CA GLU A 99 -11.45 -14.09 -15.73
C GLU A 99 -11.21 -15.22 -14.75
N ASP A 100 -10.56 -14.98 -13.60
CA ASP A 100 -10.32 -16.05 -12.62
C ASP A 100 -11.64 -16.55 -12.03
N THR A 101 -12.58 -15.65 -11.76
CA THR A 101 -13.91 -16.04 -11.27
C THR A 101 -14.76 -16.72 -12.35
N MET A 102 -14.62 -16.35 -13.63
CA MET A 102 -15.25 -17.04 -14.76
C MET A 102 -14.63 -18.42 -14.97
N LEU A 103 -13.30 -18.54 -14.95
CA LEU A 103 -12.59 -19.82 -15.00
C LEU A 103 -13.02 -20.72 -13.84
N LEU A 104 -13.09 -20.20 -12.62
CA LEU A 104 -13.57 -20.96 -11.46
C LEU A 104 -15.04 -21.38 -11.61
N ARG A 105 -15.87 -20.55 -12.25
CA ARG A 105 -17.28 -20.87 -12.54
C ARG A 105 -17.40 -21.95 -13.60
N GLU A 106 -16.63 -21.86 -14.67
CA GLU A 106 -16.55 -22.87 -15.73
C GLU A 106 -16.03 -24.20 -15.18
N ILE A 107 -14.96 -24.20 -14.37
CA ILE A 107 -14.44 -25.40 -13.72
C ILE A 107 -15.49 -26.02 -12.80
N ARG A 108 -16.20 -25.22 -12.00
CA ARG A 108 -17.30 -25.71 -11.15
C ARG A 108 -18.38 -26.38 -12.01
N ASP A 109 -18.81 -25.73 -13.09
CA ASP A 109 -19.88 -26.24 -13.94
C ASP A 109 -19.46 -27.54 -14.66
N LEU A 110 -18.19 -27.64 -15.08
CA LEU A 110 -17.60 -28.87 -15.64
C LEU A 110 -17.52 -30.02 -14.60
N LEU A 111 -17.15 -29.73 -13.35
CA LEU A 111 -17.10 -30.74 -12.28
C LEU A 111 -18.50 -31.25 -11.91
N VAL A 112 -19.50 -30.35 -11.88
CA VAL A 112 -20.89 -30.75 -11.64
C VAL A 112 -21.40 -31.61 -12.80
N ALA A 113 -21.06 -31.28 -14.04
CA ALA A 113 -21.39 -32.10 -15.20
C ALA A 113 -20.74 -33.48 -15.16
N GLN A 114 -19.45 -33.59 -14.76
CA GLN A 114 -18.78 -34.88 -14.53
C GLN A 114 -19.45 -35.69 -13.43
N ALA A 115 -19.72 -35.08 -12.27
CA ALA A 115 -20.37 -35.76 -11.15
C ALA A 115 -21.81 -36.23 -11.48
N ALA A 116 -22.51 -35.52 -12.36
CA ALA A 116 -23.81 -35.91 -12.88
C ALA A 116 -23.71 -37.07 -13.89
N ALA A 117 -22.69 -37.05 -14.76
CA ALA A 117 -22.43 -38.14 -15.71
C ALA A 117 -22.02 -39.44 -14.98
N GLU A 118 -21.17 -39.35 -13.96
CA GLU A 118 -20.76 -40.49 -13.12
C GLU A 118 -21.95 -41.12 -12.39
N LYS A 119 -22.92 -40.33 -11.93
CA LYS A 119 -24.17 -40.84 -11.33
C LYS A 119 -25.17 -41.38 -12.34
N ALA A 120 -25.06 -40.97 -13.61
CA ALA A 120 -25.95 -41.38 -14.69
C ALA A 120 -25.49 -42.67 -15.38
N GLU A 121 -24.28 -43.15 -15.08
CA GLU A 121 -23.80 -44.47 -15.48
C GLU A 121 -24.24 -45.47 -14.40
N PRO A 122 -25.37 -46.19 -14.59
CA PRO A 122 -25.83 -47.15 -13.59
C PRO A 122 -24.79 -48.27 -13.49
N GLU A 123 -24.54 -48.74 -12.27
CA GLU A 123 -23.69 -49.86 -11.87
C GLU A 123 -24.12 -51.22 -12.51
N GLY A 124 -24.30 -51.27 -13.83
CA GLY A 124 -25.05 -52.30 -14.55
C GLY A 124 -24.26 -53.20 -15.49
N GLU A 125 -22.98 -52.94 -15.76
CA GLU A 125 -22.14 -53.82 -16.60
C GLU A 125 -20.93 -54.37 -15.81
N HIS A 126 -21.21 -55.06 -14.71
CA HIS A 126 -20.29 -56.06 -14.18
C HIS A 126 -21.05 -57.33 -13.78
N LYS A 127 -21.78 -57.90 -14.75
CA LYS A 127 -22.16 -59.33 -14.77
C LYS A 127 -22.25 -59.84 -16.20
N ALA A 128 -21.14 -60.36 -16.70
CA ALA A 128 -21.09 -61.50 -17.63
C ALA A 128 -19.70 -62.13 -17.53
#